data_AF-A0A0C9RZF2-F1
#
_entry.id   AF-A0A0C9RZF2-F1
#
_cell.length_a   1.000
_cell.length_b   1.000
_cell.length_c   1.000
_cell.angle_alpha   90.00
_cell.angle_beta   90.00
_cell.angle_gamma   90.00
#
_symmetry.space_group_name_H-M   'P 1'
#
loop_
_entity.id
_entity.type
_entity.pdbx_description
1 polymer ?
#
loop_
_entity_poly.entity_id
_entity_poly.type
_entity_poly.pdbx_seq_one_letter_code
_entity_poly.pdbx_strand_id
1 'polypeptide(L)'
;MATSAYDLLEETRNSIEEIIPKMLFIKKEGKGRAELHELISEVSVLFLKLRQANRIIFQEEDRVKSETENAKIPVDYTTLQLHNLMYEKNHYLKAIKGCKDFKSKYPDIELVSEEEFF
;
A
#
# COMPACT_ATOMS: atom_id res chain seq x y z
N MET A 1 14.29 25.19 -1.94
CA MET A 1 13.82 23.84 -1.58
C MET A 1 12.33 23.97 -1.36
N ALA A 2 11.50 23.14 -1.98
CA ALA A 2 10.05 23.23 -1.78
C ALA A 2 9.73 22.86 -0.33
N THR A 3 9.14 23.78 0.42
CA THR A 3 8.64 23.56 1.78
C THR A 3 7.67 22.36 1.75
N SER A 4 7.91 21.35 2.58
CA SER A 4 7.06 20.15 2.63
C SER A 4 5.64 20.54 3.07
N ALA A 5 4.64 19.75 2.67
CA ALA A 5 3.27 19.97 3.14
C ALA A 5 3.17 19.91 4.69
N TYR A 6 4.06 19.13 5.31
CA TYR A 6 4.20 19.05 6.77
C TYR A 6 4.83 20.30 7.37
N ASP A 7 5.84 20.88 6.71
CA ASP A 7 6.45 22.15 7.15
C ASP A 7 5.41 23.29 7.08
N LEU A 8 4.63 23.35 5.99
CA LEU A 8 3.54 24.32 5.84
C LEU A 8 2.45 24.15 6.91
N LEU A 9 2.12 22.89 7.25
CA LEU A 9 1.17 22.57 8.32
C LEU A 9 1.70 23.04 9.68
N GLU A 10 2.96 22.74 9.99
CA GLU A 10 3.62 23.12 11.23
C GLU A 10 3.70 24.64 11.39
N GLU A 11 4.16 25.34 10.36
CA GLU A 11 4.21 26.81 10.33
C GLU A 11 2.82 27.41 10.55
N THR A 12 1.81 26.93 9.79
CA THR A 12 0.44 27.45 9.90
C THR A 12 -0.15 27.20 11.29
N ARG A 13 0.07 26.02 11.86
CA ARG A 13 -0.39 25.67 13.20
C ARG A 13 0.26 26.57 14.26
N ASN A 14 1.57 26.78 14.18
CA ASN A 14 2.30 27.62 15.11
C ASN A 14 1.82 29.09 15.03
N SER A 15 1.59 29.63 13.83
CA SER A 15 1.04 30.98 13.67
C SER A 15 -0.38 31.12 14.24
N ILE A 16 -1.25 30.13 14.04
CA ILE A 16 -2.61 30.14 14.63
C ILE A 16 -2.53 30.13 16.16
N GLU A 17 -1.66 29.29 16.73
CA GLU A 17 -1.48 29.20 18.19
C GLU A 17 -0.92 30.47 18.82
N GLU A 18 -0.16 31.27 18.06
CA GLU A 18 0.31 32.57 18.52
C GLU A 18 -0.79 33.64 18.51
N ILE A 19 -1.67 33.63 17.48
CA ILE A 19 -2.66 34.70 17.29
C ILE A 19 -3.92 34.50 18.15
N ILE A 20 -4.41 33.26 18.30
CA ILE A 20 -5.65 32.99 19.05
C ILE A 20 -5.59 33.52 20.51
N PRO A 21 -4.51 33.34 21.28
CA PRO A 21 -4.38 33.93 22.61
C PRO A 21 -4.48 35.46 22.62
N LYS A 22 -3.85 36.14 21.64
CA LYS A 22 -3.92 37.60 21.48
C LYS A 22 -5.36 38.05 21.23
N MET A 23 -6.08 37.35 20.34
CA MET A 23 -7.49 37.61 20.08
C MET A 23 -8.38 37.42 21.31
N LEU A 24 -8.14 36.37 22.09
CA LEU A 24 -8.88 36.10 23.32
C LEU A 24 -8.64 37.17 24.38
N PHE A 25 -7.41 37.67 24.49
CA PHE A 25 -7.05 38.76 25.40
C PHE A 25 -7.80 40.05 25.02
N ILE A 26 -7.72 40.48 23.76
CA ILE A 26 -8.41 41.68 23.26
C ILE A 26 -9.93 41.57 23.46
N LYS A 27 -10.49 40.39 23.22
CA LYS A 27 -11.93 40.13 23.43
C LYS A 27 -12.34 40.22 24.91
N LYS A 28 -11.47 39.85 25.85
CA LYS A 28 -11.71 39.98 27.30
C LYS A 28 -11.60 41.42 27.79
N GLU A 29 -10.62 42.17 27.30
CA GLU A 29 -10.38 43.57 27.68
C GLU A 29 -11.45 44.53 27.14
N GLY A 30 -12.19 44.14 26.09
CA GLY A 30 -13.28 44.94 25.51
C GLY A 30 -12.82 46.21 24.79
N LYS A 31 -11.50 46.38 24.60
CA LYS A 31 -10.83 47.48 23.90
C LYS A 31 -10.08 46.91 22.70
N GLY A 32 -9.87 47.69 21.63
CA GLY A 32 -9.09 47.24 20.46
C GLY A 32 -9.91 46.52 19.36
N ARG A 33 -11.13 47.00 19.06
CA ARG A 33 -12.00 46.38 18.04
C ARG A 33 -11.38 46.35 16.63
N ALA A 34 -10.59 47.35 16.26
CA ALA A 34 -9.89 47.41 14.97
C ALA A 34 -8.80 46.33 14.88
N GLU A 35 -7.95 46.24 15.90
CA GLU A 35 -6.91 45.20 16.01
C GLU A 35 -7.51 43.79 16.00
N LEU A 36 -8.64 43.57 16.71
CA LEU A 36 -9.35 42.29 16.66
C LEU A 36 -9.80 41.93 15.24
N HIS A 37 -10.27 42.90 14.44
CA HIS A 37 -10.71 42.66 13.07
C HIS A 37 -9.53 42.29 12.14
N GLU A 38 -8.36 42.90 12.35
CA GLU A 38 -7.13 42.56 11.64
C GLU A 38 -6.69 41.13 11.97
N LEU A 39 -6.63 40.76 13.25
CA LEU A 39 -6.29 39.40 13.68
C LEU A 39 -7.28 38.34 13.18
N ILE A 40 -8.58 38.66 13.11
CA ILE A 40 -9.59 37.77 12.50
C ILE A 40 -9.28 37.54 11.02
N SER A 41 -8.90 38.61 10.30
CA SER A 41 -8.57 38.52 8.88
C SER A 41 -7.31 37.67 8.67
N GLU A 42 -6.28 37.86 9.50
CA GLU A 42 -5.04 37.08 9.48
C GLU A 42 -5.29 35.59 9.76
N VAL A 43 -6.05 35.26 10.80
CA VAL A 43 -6.42 33.88 11.13
C VAL A 43 -7.26 33.24 10.03
N SER A 44 -8.15 34.00 9.38
CA SER A 44 -8.93 33.50 8.24
C SER A 44 -8.03 33.05 7.09
N VAL A 45 -6.96 33.80 6.79
CA VAL A 45 -5.96 33.41 5.78
C VAL A 45 -5.19 32.17 6.24
N LEU A 46 -4.81 32.07 7.52
CA LEU A 46 -4.15 30.88 8.05
C LEU A 46 -5.04 29.62 7.96
N PHE A 47 -6.35 29.74 8.17
CA PHE A 47 -7.27 28.62 7.96
C PHE A 47 -7.36 28.18 6.50
N LEU A 48 -7.24 29.10 5.54
CA LEU A 48 -7.16 28.74 4.12
C LEU A 48 -5.86 27.97 3.83
N LYS A 49 -4.72 28.40 4.39
CA LYS A 49 -3.44 27.67 4.29
C LYS A 49 -3.52 26.28 4.93
N LEU A 50 -4.18 26.15 6.08
CA LEU A 50 -4.40 24.86 6.73
C LEU A 50 -5.22 23.90 5.84
N ARG A 51 -6.30 24.40 5.23
CA ARG A 51 -7.09 23.63 4.25
C ARG A 51 -6.27 23.22 3.04
N GLN A 52 -5.40 24.11 2.56
CA GLN A 52 -4.50 23.81 1.45
C GLN A 52 -3.51 22.70 1.80
N ALA A 53 -2.84 22.81 2.96
CA ALA A 53 -1.90 21.79 3.45
C ALA A 53 -2.59 20.43 3.58
N ASN A 54 -3.78 20.38 4.19
CA ASN A 54 -4.57 19.16 4.30
C ASN A 54 -4.87 18.54 2.93
N ARG A 55 -5.27 19.35 1.95
CA ARG A 55 -5.56 18.86 0.59
C ARG A 55 -4.32 18.26 -0.06
N ILE A 56 -3.16 18.89 0.08
CA ILE A 56 -1.91 18.38 -0.49
C ILE A 56 -1.55 17.04 0.14
N ILE A 57 -1.65 16.92 1.47
CA ILE A 57 -1.37 15.68 2.19
C ILE A 57 -2.29 14.54 1.70
N PHE A 58 -3.60 14.80 1.59
CA PHE A 58 -4.54 13.79 1.07
C PHE A 58 -4.24 13.39 -0.38
N GLN A 59 -3.84 14.33 -1.24
CA GLN A 59 -3.50 14.03 -2.62
C GLN A 59 -2.23 13.18 -2.73
N GLU A 60 -1.22 13.46 -1.91
CA GLU A 60 0.00 12.63 -1.86
C GLU A 60 -0.29 11.25 -1.27
N GLU A 61 -1.13 11.15 -0.24
CA GLU A 61 -1.56 9.87 0.31
C GLU A 61 -2.24 9.01 -0.77
N ASP A 62 -3.22 9.58 -1.49
CA ASP A 62 -3.96 8.88 -2.53
C ASP A 62 -3.04 8.47 -3.70
N ARG A 63 -2.08 9.33 -4.06
CA ARG A 63 -1.07 9.03 -5.07
C ARG A 63 -0.23 7.82 -4.67
N VAL A 64 0.37 7.83 -3.48
CA VAL A 64 1.22 6.73 -3.00
C VAL A 64 0.41 5.43 -2.86
N LYS A 65 -0.83 5.53 -2.38
CA LYS A 65 -1.75 4.38 -2.30
C LYS A 65 -2.04 3.78 -3.67
N SER A 66 -2.37 4.60 -4.66
CA SER A 66 -2.63 4.16 -6.03
C SER A 66 -1.39 3.54 -6.67
N GLU A 67 -0.22 4.16 -6.52
CA GLU A 67 1.06 3.61 -7.00
C GLU A 67 1.34 2.23 -6.40
N THR A 68 1.10 2.07 -5.09
CA THR A 68 1.31 0.80 -4.40
C THR A 68 0.36 -0.28 -4.88
N GLU A 69 -0.93 0.04 -5.04
CA GLU A 69 -1.92 -0.92 -5.53
C GLU A 69 -1.63 -1.33 -6.98
N ASN A 70 -1.24 -0.38 -7.83
CA ASN A 70 -0.86 -0.67 -9.21
C ASN A 70 0.37 -1.57 -9.30
N ALA A 71 1.36 -1.38 -8.42
CA ALA A 71 2.54 -2.25 -8.34
C ALA A 71 2.22 -3.66 -7.80
N LYS A 72 1.20 -3.78 -6.95
CA LYS A 72 0.74 -5.06 -6.39
C LYS A 72 0.04 -5.95 -7.42
N ILE A 73 -0.79 -5.39 -8.31
CA ILE A 73 -1.54 -6.14 -9.33
C ILE A 73 -0.69 -7.15 -10.13
N PRO A 74 0.45 -6.77 -10.75
CA PRO A 74 1.26 -7.72 -11.51
C PRO A 74 1.92 -8.80 -10.64
N VAL A 75 2.22 -8.48 -9.37
CA VAL A 75 2.76 -9.45 -8.40
C VAL A 75 1.71 -10.52 -8.09
N ASP A 76 0.47 -10.11 -7.81
CA ASP A 76 -0.64 -11.02 -7.54
C ASP A 76 -0.93 -11.92 -8.75
N TYR A 77 -0.95 -11.32 -9.94
CA TYR A 77 -1.12 -12.05 -11.20
C TYR A 77 -0.05 -13.12 -11.40
N THR A 78 1.23 -12.75 -11.25
CA THR A 78 2.36 -13.67 -11.46
C THR A 78 2.37 -14.76 -10.38
N THR A 79 2.00 -14.42 -9.14
CA THR A 79 1.89 -15.38 -8.04
C THR A 79 0.82 -16.44 -8.34
N LEU A 80 -0.32 -16.03 -8.90
CA LEU A 80 -1.37 -16.95 -9.33
C LEU A 80 -0.89 -17.88 -10.45
N GLN A 81 -0.20 -17.34 -11.46
CA GLN A 81 0.38 -18.15 -12.53
C GLN A 81 1.38 -19.19 -11.97
N LEU A 82 2.25 -18.77 -11.05
CA LEU A 82 3.19 -19.68 -10.40
C LEU A 82 2.47 -20.80 -9.65
N HIS A 83 1.38 -20.48 -8.93
CA HIS A 83 0.58 -21.49 -8.23
C HIS A 83 0.01 -22.53 -9.19
N ASN A 84 -0.54 -22.09 -10.33
CA ASN A 84 -1.07 -22.99 -11.36
C ASN A 84 0.02 -23.92 -11.91
N LEU A 85 1.19 -23.37 -12.26
CA LEU A 85 2.32 -24.16 -12.77
C LEU A 85 2.83 -25.16 -11.73
N MET A 86 2.88 -24.77 -10.46
CA MET A 86 3.28 -25.66 -9.36
C MET A 86 2.28 -26.80 -9.17
N TYR A 87 0.98 -26.51 -9.31
CA TYR A 87 -0.06 -27.52 -9.29
C TYR A 87 0.12 -28.53 -10.43
N GLU A 88 0.28 -28.05 -11.66
CA GLU A 88 0.50 -28.90 -12.85
C GLU A 88 1.76 -29.76 -12.69
N LYS A 89 2.88 -29.16 -12.29
CA LYS A 89 4.13 -29.88 -12.00
C LYS A 89 3.89 -31.01 -11.00
N ASN A 90 3.22 -30.72 -9.89
CA ASN A 90 2.94 -31.71 -8.85
C ASN A 90 2.00 -32.82 -9.35
N HIS A 91 1.03 -32.49 -10.22
CA HIS A 91 0.19 -33.47 -10.88
C HIS A 91 1.01 -34.42 -11.75
N TYR A 92 1.89 -33.90 -12.62
CA TYR A 92 2.75 -34.72 -13.47
C TYR A 92 3.73 -35.57 -12.66
N LEU A 93 4.32 -35.04 -11.59
CA LEU A 93 5.20 -35.82 -10.70
C LEU A 93 4.48 -37.03 -10.10
N LYS A 94 3.21 -36.85 -9.70
CA LYS A 94 2.39 -37.97 -9.19
C LYS A 94 2.10 -38.99 -10.28
N ALA A 95 1.76 -38.55 -11.50
CA ALA A 95 1.51 -39.45 -12.63
C ALA A 95 2.78 -40.25 -12.99
N ILE A 96 3.94 -39.59 -13.11
CA ILE A 96 5.23 -40.23 -13.38
C ILE A 96 5.55 -41.26 -12.30
N LYS A 97 5.34 -40.92 -11.02
CA LYS A 97 5.54 -41.85 -9.93
C LYS A 97 4.63 -43.08 -10.08
N GLY A 98 3.34 -42.88 -10.37
CA GLY A 98 2.41 -43.97 -10.63
C GLY A 98 2.84 -44.89 -11.77
N CYS A 99 3.35 -44.32 -12.87
CA CYS A 99 3.89 -45.11 -13.99
C CYS A 99 5.16 -45.88 -13.60
N LYS A 100 6.06 -45.29 -12.81
CA LYS A 100 7.30 -45.95 -12.36
C LYS A 100 7.05 -47.04 -11.34
N ASP A 101 6.04 -46.85 -10.48
CA ASP A 101 5.66 -47.82 -9.46
C ASP A 101 4.80 -48.97 -10.03
N PHE A 102 4.50 -48.96 -11.34
CA PHE A 102 3.78 -50.04 -12.00
C PHE A 102 4.56 -51.35 -11.92
N LYS A 103 3.92 -52.37 -11.32
CA LYS A 103 4.39 -53.75 -11.37
C LYS A 103 3.42 -54.55 -12.22
N SER A 104 3.95 -55.36 -13.14
CA SER A 104 3.14 -56.30 -13.91
C SER A 104 2.50 -57.35 -12.99
N LYS A 105 1.49 -58.06 -13.49
CA LYS A 105 0.83 -59.14 -12.73
C LYS A 105 1.80 -60.26 -12.30
N TYR A 106 2.92 -60.40 -13.02
CA TYR A 106 3.94 -61.40 -12.78
C TYR A 106 5.32 -60.74 -12.89
N PRO A 107 5.80 -60.08 -11.82
CA PRO A 107 7.07 -59.36 -11.84
C PRO A 107 8.29 -60.31 -11.84
N ASP A 108 8.12 -61.53 -11.34
CA ASP A 108 9.16 -62.52 -11.16
C ASP A 108 8.93 -63.76 -12.05
N ILE A 109 8.62 -63.55 -13.34
CA ILE A 109 8.55 -64.66 -14.30
C ILE A 109 9.97 -65.16 -14.57
N GLU A 110 10.19 -66.46 -14.37
CA GLU A 110 11.42 -67.13 -14.81
C GLU A 110 11.50 -67.13 -16.34
N LEU A 111 12.60 -66.60 -16.87
CA LEU A 111 12.86 -66.61 -18.30
C LEU A 111 13.41 -67.99 -18.69
N VAL A 112 12.76 -68.63 -19.66
CA VAL A 112 13.27 -69.84 -20.31
C VAL A 112 14.33 -69.47 -21.35
N SER A 113 15.25 -70.40 -21.62
CA SER A 113 16.27 -70.21 -22.65
C SER A 113 15.66 -70.17 -24.05
N GLU A 114 16.32 -69.50 -25.02
CA GLU A 114 15.81 -69.42 -26.39
C GLU A 114 15.63 -70.81 -27.03
N GLU A 115 16.50 -71.77 -26.69
CA GLU A 115 16.44 -73.16 -27.17
C GLU A 115 15.22 -73.94 -26.64
N GLU A 116 14.71 -73.60 -25.46
CA GLU A 116 13.50 -74.19 -24.88
C GLU A 116 12.23 -73.45 -25.31
N PHE A 117 12.37 -72.21 -25.80
CA PHE A 117 11.27 -71.37 -26.25
C PHE A 117 10.82 -71.65 -27.69
N PHE A 118 11.77 -71.99 -28.58
CA PHE A 118 11.52 -72.27 -30.01
C PHE A 118 11.38 -73.77 -30.30
#